data_AF-A0A2P8MJB5-F1
#
_entry.id   AF-A0A2P8MJB5-F1
#
_cell.length_a   1.000
_cell.length_b   1.000
_cell.length_c   1.000
_cell.angle_alpha   90.00
_cell.angle_beta   90.00
_cell.angle_gamma   90.00
#
_symmetry.space_group_name_H-M   'P 1'
#
loop_
_entity.id
_entity.type
_entity.pdbx_description
1 polymer ?
#
loop_
_entity_poly.entity_id
_entity_poly.type
_entity_poly.pdbx_seq_one_letter_code
_entity_poly.pdbx_strand_id
1 'polypeptide(L)' 'MDENQIMDSINKHCLMVNGKKQLQCAIAFKIAKEFNISVSTIGTLCNKNSIKIKNCQIGCF' A
#
# COMPACT_ATOMS: atom_id res chain seq x y z
N MET A 1 -3.63 11.95 13.24
CA MET A 1 -2.91 11.28 12.13
C MET A 1 -3.57 9.93 11.98
N ASP A 2 -4.62 9.89 11.19
CA ASP A 2 -5.62 8.84 11.25
C ASP A 2 -5.23 7.74 10.26
N GLU A 3 -4.46 6.77 10.76
CA GLU A 3 -4.04 5.55 10.06
C GLU A 3 -5.23 4.85 9.35
N ASN A 4 -6.44 5.03 9.89
CA ASN A 4 -7.68 4.48 9.36
C ASN A 4 -8.07 5.02 7.97
N GLN A 5 -7.85 6.31 7.66
CA GLN A 5 -8.23 6.85 6.34
C GLN A 5 -7.32 6.32 5.23
N ILE A 6 -6.04 6.15 5.55
CA ILE A 6 -5.05 5.58 4.63
C ILE A 6 -5.41 4.11 4.36
N MET A 7 -5.80 3.35 5.38
CA MET A 7 -6.25 1.96 5.22
C MET A 7 -7.51 1.81 4.38
N ASP A 8 -8.46 2.72 4.52
CA ASP A 8 -9.67 2.72 3.69
C ASP A 8 -9.27 2.87 2.21
N SER A 9 -8.42 3.84 1.91
CA SER A 9 -7.93 4.08 0.55
C SER A 9 -7.08 2.92 0.02
N ILE A 10 -6.28 2.27 0.88
CA ILE A 10 -5.52 1.06 0.56
C ILE A 10 -6.46 -0.11 0.23
N ASN A 11 -7.49 -0.38 1.05
CA ASN A 11 -8.42 -1.48 0.79
C ASN A 11 -9.22 -1.22 -0.50
N LYS A 12 -9.61 0.04 -0.75
CA LYS A 12 -10.31 0.44 -1.98
C LYS A 12 -9.50 0.19 -3.25
N HIS A 13 -8.18 0.34 -3.17
CA HIS A 13 -7.25 0.09 -4.27
C HIS A 13 -6.51 -1.26 -4.17
N CYS A 14 -6.84 -2.12 -3.20
CA CYS A 14 -6.20 -3.42 -3.09
C CYS A 14 -6.76 -4.37 -4.15
N LEU A 15 -5.90 -5.23 -4.69
CA LEU A 15 -6.32 -6.31 -5.57
C LEU A 15 -6.20 -7.63 -4.82
N MET A 16 -7.26 -8.45 -4.90
CA MET A 16 -7.22 -9.82 -4.42
C MET A 16 -6.64 -10.70 -5.52
N VAL A 17 -5.41 -11.16 -5.33
CA VAL A 17 -4.71 -12.03 -6.28
C VAL A 17 -4.42 -13.35 -5.57
N ASN A 18 -4.91 -14.47 -6.12
CA ASN A 18 -4.78 -15.80 -5.50
C ASN A 18 -5.31 -15.86 -4.05
N GLY A 19 -6.44 -15.21 -3.76
CA GLY A 19 -7.04 -15.21 -2.41
C GLY A 19 -6.23 -14.44 -1.35
N LYS A 20 -5.22 -13.67 -1.75
CA LYS A 20 -4.42 -12.83 -0.86
C LYS A 20 -4.59 -11.37 -1.22
N LYS A 21 -4.76 -10.50 -0.21
CA LYS A 21 -4.75 -9.05 -0.39
C LYS A 21 -3.35 -8.61 -0.81
N GLN A 22 -3.25 -8.08 -2.02
CA GLN A 22 -2.01 -7.56 -2.57
C GLN A 22 -2.19 -6.09 -2.93
N LEU A 23 -1.18 -5.29 -2.58
CA LEU A 23 -1.13 -3.89 -2.94
C LEU A 23 0.01 -3.68 -3.93
N GLN A 24 -0.25 -2.99 -5.03
CA GLN A 24 0.84 -2.60 -5.93
C GLN A 24 1.66 -1.48 -5.29
N CYS A 25 2.99 -1.58 -5.35
CA CYS A 25 3.88 -0.52 -4.85
C CYS A 25 3.57 0.83 -5.51
N ALA A 26 3.24 0.86 -6.80
CA ALA A 26 2.81 2.09 -7.49
C ALA A 26 1.55 2.73 -6.85
N ILE A 27 0.58 1.91 -6.43
CA ILE A 27 -0.62 2.37 -5.71
C ILE A 27 -0.22 2.90 -4.32
N ALA A 28 0.66 2.19 -3.61
CA ALA A 28 1.17 2.64 -2.32
C ALA A 28 1.82 4.03 -2.43
N PHE A 29 2.65 4.26 -3.46
CA PHE A 29 3.24 5.56 -3.76
C PHE A 29 2.20 6.62 -4.12
N LYS A 30 1.17 6.26 -4.88
CA LYS A 30 0.08 7.18 -5.25
C LYS A 30 -0.68 7.65 -4.02
N ILE A 31 -1.05 6.72 -3.12
CA ILE A 31 -1.70 7.02 -1.85
C ILE A 31 -0.77 7.87 -0.96
N ALA A 32 0.52 7.53 -0.86
CA ALA A 32 1.48 8.34 -0.11
C ALA A 32 1.49 9.81 -0.58
N LYS A 33 1.51 10.01 -1.90
CA LYS A 33 1.53 11.35 -2.49
C LYS A 33 0.21 12.10 -2.27
N GLU A 34 -0.92 11.40 -2.37
CA GLU A 34 -2.27 11.95 -2.20
C GLU A 34 -2.52 12.39 -0.75
N PHE A 35 -2.07 11.60 0.22
CA PHE A 35 -2.17 11.90 1.65
C PHE A 35 -0.99 12.71 2.20
N ASN A 36 -0.01 13.06 1.35
CA ASN A 36 1.22 13.75 1.73
C ASN A 36 2.01 13.06 2.87
N ILE A 37 2.05 11.72 2.86
CA ILE A 37 2.73 10.89 3.86
C ILE A 37 3.88 10.10 3.23
N SER A 38 4.81 9.66 4.06
CA SER A 38 5.90 8.78 3.63
C SER A 38 5.38 7.39 3.26
N VAL A 39 5.89 6.84 2.16
CA VAL A 39 5.65 5.44 1.78
C VAL A 39 6.07 4.44 2.86
N SER A 40 7.03 4.81 3.71
CA SER A 40 7.42 4.00 4.87
C SER A 40 6.25 3.81 5.84
N THR A 41 5.43 4.83 6.06
CA THR A 41 4.22 4.75 6.89
C THR A 41 3.20 3.79 6.29
N ILE A 42 2.99 3.88 4.97
CA ILE A 42 2.11 2.95 4.23
C ILE A 42 2.64 1.52 4.29
N GLY A 43 3.95 1.33 4.15
CA GLY A 43 4.62 0.03 4.27
C GLY A 43 4.39 -0.60 5.64
N THR A 44 4.57 0.17 6.72
CA THR A 44 4.29 -0.28 8.09
C THR A 44 2.83 -0.67 8.27
N LEU A 45 1.90 0.14 7.76
CA LEU A 45 0.46 -0.14 7.81
C LEU A 45 0.09 -1.43 7.05
N CYS A 46 0.61 -1.58 5.84
CA CYS A 46 0.39 -2.78 5.03
C CYS A 46 0.94 -4.02 5.74
N ASN A 47 2.15 -3.92 6.30
CA ASN A 47 2.79 -5.02 7.02
C ASN A 47 1.98 -5.42 8.26
N LYS A 48 1.51 -4.46 9.05
CA LYS A 48 0.67 -4.67 10.24
C LYS A 48 -0.66 -5.35 9.89
N ASN A 49 -1.20 -5.08 8.69
CA ASN A 49 -2.46 -5.64 8.19
C ASN A 49 -2.29 -6.90 7.34
N SER A 50 -1.09 -7.50 7.29
CA SER A 50 -0.79 -8.67 6.45
C SER A 50 -1.10 -8.45 4.96
N ILE A 51 -1.02 -7.21 4.48
CA ILE A 51 -1.18 -6.86 3.06
C ILE A 51 0.17 -6.98 2.39
N LYS A 52 0.26 -7.85 1.38
CA LYS A 52 1.51 -8.09 0.67
C LYS A 52 1.70 -7.03 -0.41
N ILE A 53 2.71 -6.18 -0.27
CA ILE A 53 3.09 -5.25 -1.33
C ILE A 53 3.82 -6.04 -2.42
N LYS A 54 3.29 -6.00 -3.65
CA LYS A 54 3.82 -6.69 -4.84
C LYS A 54 4.07 -5.66 -5.95
N ASN A 55 4.85 -6.02 -6.97
CA ASN A 55 5.22 -5.10 -8.05
C ASN A 55 5.92 -3.82 -7.54
N CYS A 56 6.86 -3.91 -6.58
CA CYS A 56 7.76 -2.77 -6.37
C CYS A 56 8.64 -2.60 -7.60
N GLN A 57 8.31 -1.56 -8.36
CA GLN A 57 9.06 -0.94 -9.44
C GLN A 57 10.41 -0.38 -8.96
N ILE A 58 10.92 -0.80 -7.79
CA ILE A 58 12.30 -0.56 -7.40
C ILE A 58 13.09 -1.49 -8.32
N GLY A 59 13.64 -0.85 -9.36
CA GLY A 59 14.13 -1.46 -10.58
C GLY A 59 14.76 -2.83 -10.40
N CYS A 60 14.36 -3.71 -11.31
CA CYS A 60 15.30 -4.64 -11.92
C CYS A 60 16.57 -3.87 -12.28
N PHE A 61 17.59 -3.96 -11.42
CA PHE A 61 18.97 -3.87 -11.86
C PHE A 61 19.36 -5.23 -12.41
#